data_AF-A0A498FYC4-F1
#
_entry.id   AF-A0A498FYC4-F1
#
_cell.length_a   1.000
_cell.length_b   1.000
_cell.length_c   1.000
_cell.angle_alpha   90.00
_cell.angle_beta   90.00
_cell.angle_gamma   90.00
#
_symmetry.space_group_name_H-M   'P 1'
#
loop_
_entity.id
_entity.type
_entity.pdbx_description
1 polymer ?
#
loop_
_entity_poly.entity_id
_entity_poly.type
_entity_poly.pdbx_seq_one_letter_code
_entity_poly.pdbx_strand_id
1 'polypeptide(L)'
;TKNITTGEGGIVTTDNDAVAEQLRMLRSHGMANRDQHVTLGYNFRMCELNGAIGTAQVDRLERFNKRRRDISDRLLNELNDLDWLEPATVRTYVNHAYFWAPFEVKPEKIGMSGKEVWRKLRDRGVETRHRYNIPLYDQPVFER
;
A
#
# COMPACT_ATOMS: atom_id res chain seq x y z
N THR A 1 -3.53 -6.49 -1.21
CA THR A 1 -2.13 -6.96 -1.17
C THR A 1 -1.23 -5.94 -1.84
N LYS A 2 0.03 -5.80 -1.40
CA LYS A 2 1.00 -4.80 -1.91
C LYS A 2 1.40 -5.11 -3.37
N ASN A 3 2.07 -4.17 -4.03
CA ASN A 3 2.46 -4.30 -5.45
C ASN A 3 3.43 -5.46 -5.67
N ILE A 4 4.27 -5.74 -4.67
CA ILE A 4 5.07 -6.95 -4.49
C ILE A 4 4.84 -7.49 -3.09
N THR A 5 5.16 -8.77 -2.85
CA THR A 5 4.94 -9.42 -1.55
C THR A 5 6.09 -10.35 -1.19
N THR A 6 6.36 -10.48 0.10
CA THR A 6 7.22 -11.51 0.68
C THR A 6 6.42 -12.44 1.58
N GLY A 7 5.08 -12.42 1.53
CA GLY A 7 4.21 -12.93 2.60
C GLY A 7 4.05 -11.85 3.67
N GLU A 8 5.05 -11.72 4.54
CA GLU A 8 5.24 -10.61 5.47
C GLU A 8 6.64 -10.01 5.29
N GLY A 9 6.79 -8.71 5.50
CA GLY A 9 8.07 -8.02 5.36
C GLY A 9 7.98 -6.52 5.13
N GLY A 10 9.15 -5.87 5.17
CA GLY A 10 9.30 -4.44 4.95
C GLY A 10 10.65 -4.10 4.35
N ILE A 11 10.73 -2.92 3.73
CA ILE A 11 11.95 -2.35 3.16
C ILE A 11 12.06 -0.89 3.61
N VAL A 12 13.29 -0.45 3.90
CA VAL A 12 13.61 0.95 4.14
C VAL A 12 14.70 1.33 3.14
N THR A 13 14.52 2.45 2.44
CA THR A 13 15.48 3.00 1.48
C THR A 13 15.89 4.39 1.92
N THR A 14 17.18 4.71 1.79
CA THR A 14 17.74 6.04 2.05
C THR A 14 18.98 6.21 1.17
N ASP A 15 19.26 7.44 0.78
CA ASP A 15 20.45 7.90 0.07
C ASP A 15 21.53 8.45 1.02
N ASN A 16 21.28 8.40 2.33
CA ASN A 16 22.22 8.84 3.37
C ASN A 16 22.88 7.64 4.05
N ASP A 17 24.19 7.50 3.87
CA ASP A 17 24.96 6.37 4.40
C ASP A 17 24.93 6.28 5.93
N ALA A 18 24.97 7.41 6.64
CA ALA A 18 24.90 7.42 8.10
C ALA A 18 23.53 6.94 8.61
N VAL A 19 22.44 7.32 7.94
CA VAL A 19 21.10 6.81 8.24
C VAL A 19 21.02 5.31 7.93
N ALA A 20 21.59 4.87 6.81
CA ALA A 20 21.61 3.46 6.43
C ALA A 20 22.35 2.59 7.47
N GLU A 21 23.50 3.06 7.97
CA GLU A 21 24.26 2.39 9.02
C GLU A 21 23.45 2.27 10.33
N GLN A 22 22.85 3.38 10.78
CA GLN A 22 21.97 3.39 11.96
C GLN A 22 20.80 2.42 11.81
N LEU A 23 20.12 2.42 10.66
CA LEU A 23 19.01 1.49 10.40
C LEU A 23 19.45 0.02 10.41
N ARG A 24 20.64 -0.30 9.89
CA ARG A 24 21.18 -1.67 9.93
C ARG A 24 21.44 -2.15 11.35
N MET A 25 21.97 -1.27 12.22
CA MET A 25 22.14 -1.56 13.64
C MET A 25 20.78 -1.71 14.34
N LEU A 26 19.87 -0.73 14.18
CA LEU A 26 18.54 -0.75 14.81
C LEU A 26 17.73 -1.99 14.44
N ARG A 27 17.82 -2.47 13.20
CA ARG A 27 17.15 -3.70 12.74
C ARG A 27 17.72 -4.97 13.39
N SER A 28 18.97 -4.92 13.87
CA SER A 28 19.71 -6.08 14.36
C SER A 28 20.30 -5.81 15.75
N HIS A 29 19.42 -5.64 16.73
CA HIS A 29 19.74 -5.52 18.16
C HIS A 29 20.64 -4.34 18.54
N GLY A 30 20.90 -3.38 17.65
CA GLY A 30 21.82 -2.27 17.91
C GLY A 30 23.29 -2.67 17.81
N MET A 31 23.57 -3.77 17.12
CA MET A 31 24.92 -4.35 16.99
C MET A 31 25.75 -3.61 15.94
N ALA A 32 26.89 -3.05 16.34
CA ALA A 32 27.91 -2.56 15.40
C ALA A 32 28.75 -3.73 14.84
N ASN A 33 28.94 -4.77 15.64
CA ASN A 33 29.57 -6.04 15.25
C ASN A 33 29.01 -7.17 16.14
N ARG A 34 29.54 -8.40 16.01
CA ARG A 34 29.03 -9.58 16.72
C ARG A 34 29.05 -9.45 18.25
N ASP A 35 29.96 -8.64 18.78
CA ASP A 35 30.25 -8.60 20.21
C ASP A 35 29.84 -7.27 20.86
N GLN A 36 29.50 -6.25 20.06
CA GLN A 36 29.24 -4.88 20.54
C GLN A 36 27.86 -4.37 20.16
N HIS A 37 27.08 -4.02 21.18
CA HIS A 37 25.80 -3.33 21.07
C HIS A 37 26.01 -1.88 21.48
N VAL A 38 25.87 -0.94 20.54
CA VAL A 38 26.23 0.48 20.74
C VAL A 38 25.01 1.38 20.88
N THR A 39 23.81 0.84 20.65
CA THR A 39 22.53 1.53 20.82
C THR A 39 21.44 0.52 21.16
N LEU A 40 20.30 0.99 21.67
CA LEU A 40 19.10 0.15 21.75
C LEU A 40 18.61 -0.15 20.32
N GLY A 41 18.48 -1.43 19.98
CA GLY A 41 17.88 -1.88 18.73
C GLY A 41 16.88 -3.00 18.94
N TYR A 42 16.37 -3.51 17.82
CA TYR A 42 15.28 -4.48 17.76
C TYR A 42 15.67 -5.71 16.93
N ASN A 43 14.87 -6.75 17.00
CA ASN A 43 14.98 -7.89 16.08
C ASN A 43 13.97 -7.74 14.93
N PHE A 44 14.32 -6.93 13.93
CA PHE A 44 13.50 -6.74 12.72
C PHE A 44 14.17 -7.30 11.47
N ARG A 45 15.10 -8.25 11.63
CA ARG A 45 15.74 -8.93 10.50
C ARG A 45 14.69 -9.70 9.70
N MET A 46 14.75 -9.55 8.38
CA MET A 46 13.94 -10.35 7.46
C MET A 46 14.51 -11.78 7.41
N CYS A 47 13.65 -12.78 7.36
CA CYS A 47 14.07 -14.17 7.14
C CYS A 47 14.52 -14.37 5.69
N GLU A 48 15.53 -15.21 5.48
CA GLU A 48 16.12 -15.48 4.16
C GLU A 48 15.09 -15.94 3.12
N LEU A 49 14.09 -16.74 3.52
CA LEU A 49 13.02 -17.18 2.62
C LEU A 49 12.17 -16.00 2.13
N ASN A 50 11.82 -15.06 3.02
CA ASN A 50 11.10 -13.84 2.65
C ASN A 50 11.97 -12.96 1.74
N GLY A 51 13.27 -12.86 2.02
CA GLY A 51 14.24 -12.14 1.18
C GLY A 51 14.37 -12.72 -0.23
N ALA A 52 14.41 -14.04 -0.37
CA ALA A 52 14.46 -14.73 -1.65
C ALA A 52 13.19 -14.46 -2.48
N ILE A 53 12.01 -14.54 -1.87
CA ILE A 53 10.74 -14.18 -2.52
C ILE A 53 10.76 -12.72 -2.95
N GLY A 54 11.21 -11.82 -2.07
CA GLY A 54 11.27 -10.39 -2.30
C GLY A 54 12.16 -10.03 -3.48
N THR A 55 13.35 -10.62 -3.55
CA THR A 55 14.29 -10.42 -4.66
C THR A 55 13.65 -10.78 -6.00
N ALA A 56 13.07 -11.99 -6.10
CA ALA A 56 12.37 -12.41 -7.32
C ALA A 56 11.11 -11.58 -7.64
N GLN A 57 10.53 -10.87 -6.67
CA GLN A 57 9.39 -9.98 -6.89
C GLN A 57 9.83 -8.59 -7.36
N VAL A 58 10.95 -8.07 -6.86
CA VAL A 58 11.53 -6.79 -7.29
C VAL A 58 11.85 -6.81 -8.79
N ASP A 59 12.41 -7.90 -9.31
CA ASP A 59 12.68 -8.06 -10.75
C ASP A 59 11.42 -7.94 -11.63
N ARG A 60 10.24 -8.19 -11.04
CA ARG A 60 8.93 -8.13 -11.73
C ARG A 60 8.14 -6.87 -11.41
N LEU A 61 8.63 -6.00 -10.51
CA LEU A 61 7.90 -4.85 -10.01
C LEU A 61 7.45 -3.91 -11.13
N GLU A 62 8.31 -3.60 -12.10
CA GLU A 62 7.96 -2.70 -13.20
C GLU A 62 6.83 -3.27 -14.05
N ARG A 63 6.90 -4.58 -14.38
CA ARG A 63 5.83 -5.28 -15.10
C ARG A 63 4.52 -5.25 -14.32
N PHE A 64 4.55 -5.48 -13.00
CA PHE A 64 3.36 -5.44 -12.15
C PHE A 64 2.76 -4.03 -12.07
N ASN A 65 3.59 -3.01 -11.90
CA ASN A 65 3.15 -1.62 -11.87
C ASN A 65 2.53 -1.20 -13.20
N LYS A 66 3.15 -1.57 -14.34
CA LYS A 66 2.57 -1.33 -15.66
C LYS A 66 1.21 -2.01 -15.80
N ARG A 67 1.10 -3.30 -15.46
CA ARG A 67 -0.16 -4.03 -15.58
C ARG A 67 -1.27 -3.42 -14.72
N ARG A 68 -0.93 -2.94 -13.51
CA ARG A 68 -1.87 -2.24 -12.62
C ARG A 68 -2.35 -0.93 -13.23
N ARG A 69 -1.44 -0.11 -13.78
CA ARG A 69 -1.79 1.11 -14.53
C ARG A 69 -2.73 0.80 -15.69
N ASP A 70 -2.38 -0.14 -16.56
CA ASP A 70 -3.20 -0.51 -17.72
C ASP A 70 -4.64 -0.91 -17.31
N ILE A 71 -4.80 -1.65 -16.20
CA ILE A 71 -6.11 -2.05 -15.66
C ILE A 71 -6.85 -0.86 -15.04
N SER A 72 -6.16 -0.04 -14.25
CA SER A 72 -6.74 1.14 -13.61
C SER A 72 -7.22 2.14 -14.65
N ASP A 73 -6.41 2.46 -15.65
CA ASP A 73 -6.77 3.38 -16.73
C ASP A 73 -7.98 2.88 -17.52
N ARG A 74 -8.07 1.56 -17.75
CA ARG A 74 -9.25 0.95 -18.36
C ARG A 74 -10.51 1.16 -17.52
N LEU A 75 -10.45 0.89 -16.21
CA LEU A 75 -11.59 1.11 -15.30
C LEU A 75 -12.01 2.60 -15.26
N LEU A 76 -11.04 3.50 -15.22
CA LEU A 76 -11.28 4.94 -15.22
C LEU A 76 -12.01 5.37 -16.49
N ASN A 77 -11.57 4.89 -17.66
CA ASN A 77 -12.19 5.21 -18.94
C ASN A 77 -13.57 4.59 -19.11
N GLU A 78 -13.74 3.31 -18.76
CA GLU A 78 -15.01 2.57 -18.95
C GLU A 78 -16.12 3.01 -17.97
N LEU A 79 -15.78 3.72 -16.89
CA LEU A 79 -16.73 4.19 -15.87
C LEU A 79 -16.90 5.71 -15.87
N ASN A 80 -16.28 6.43 -16.81
CA ASN A 80 -16.24 7.91 -16.81
C ASN A 80 -17.59 8.57 -17.13
N ASP A 81 -18.54 7.83 -17.68
CA ASP A 81 -19.90 8.28 -17.99
C ASP A 81 -20.84 8.23 -16.78
N LEU A 82 -20.42 7.62 -15.67
CA LEU A 82 -21.18 7.55 -14.43
C LEU A 82 -21.03 8.86 -13.65
N ASP A 83 -22.04 9.71 -13.73
CA ASP A 83 -22.04 11.03 -13.07
C ASP A 83 -21.99 10.96 -11.53
N TRP A 84 -22.31 9.81 -10.94
CA TRP A 84 -22.28 9.53 -9.50
C TRP A 84 -20.99 8.87 -9.00
N LEU A 85 -20.05 8.54 -9.89
CA LEU A 85 -18.80 7.87 -9.54
C LEU A 85 -17.60 8.69 -10.02
N GLU A 86 -16.90 9.34 -9.10
CA GLU A 86 -15.79 10.22 -9.43
C GLU A 86 -14.46 9.48 -9.22
N PRO A 87 -13.58 9.38 -10.24
CA PRO A 87 -12.27 8.79 -10.06
C PRO A 87 -11.32 9.70 -9.28
N ALA A 88 -10.37 9.12 -8.55
CA ALA A 88 -9.31 9.95 -7.97
C ALA A 88 -8.40 10.56 -9.04
N THR A 89 -8.09 11.85 -8.88
CA THR A 89 -7.20 12.58 -9.78
C THR A 89 -5.74 12.17 -9.61
N VAL A 90 -5.13 11.68 -10.69
CA VAL A 90 -3.68 11.52 -10.78
C VAL A 90 -3.08 12.78 -11.40
N ARG A 91 -2.10 13.38 -10.72
CA ARG A 91 -1.41 14.58 -11.21
C ARG A 91 -0.54 14.24 -12.42
N THR A 92 -0.44 15.16 -13.37
CA THR A 92 0.26 14.96 -14.66
C THR A 92 1.74 14.62 -14.53
N TYR A 93 2.39 15.05 -13.44
CA TYR A 93 3.81 14.78 -13.17
C TYR A 93 4.04 13.50 -12.35
N VAL A 94 2.99 12.72 -12.05
CA VAL A 94 3.07 11.52 -11.20
C VAL A 94 2.89 10.26 -12.04
N ASN A 95 3.84 9.33 -11.92
CA ASN A 95 3.65 7.96 -12.38
C ASN A 95 3.04 7.12 -11.24
N HIS A 96 1.72 6.91 -11.28
CA HIS A 96 1.00 6.26 -10.19
C HIS A 96 1.07 4.73 -10.28
N ALA A 97 1.57 4.05 -9.24
CA ALA A 97 1.75 2.59 -9.25
C ALA A 97 0.48 1.78 -8.94
N TYR A 98 -0.65 2.44 -8.63
CA TYR A 98 -1.97 1.87 -8.35
C TYR A 98 -1.95 0.61 -7.47
N PHE A 99 -1.85 0.82 -6.15
CA PHE A 99 -2.19 -0.23 -5.20
C PHE A 99 -3.67 -0.64 -5.32
N TRP A 100 -4.55 0.34 -5.56
CA TRP A 100 -5.96 0.23 -5.97
C TRP A 100 -6.29 1.34 -6.96
N ALA A 101 -7.41 1.21 -7.68
CA ALA A 101 -8.05 2.28 -8.45
C ALA A 101 -9.20 2.87 -7.61
N PRO A 102 -8.99 4.00 -6.90
CA PRO A 102 -9.99 4.56 -6.01
C PRO A 102 -11.00 5.42 -6.76
N PHE A 103 -12.26 5.29 -6.34
CA PHE A 103 -13.38 6.11 -6.77
C PHE A 103 -14.14 6.63 -5.56
N GLU A 104 -14.65 7.84 -5.66
CA GLU A 104 -15.56 8.46 -4.73
C GLU A 104 -16.99 8.30 -5.23
N VAL A 105 -17.88 7.79 -4.39
CA VAL A 105 -19.31 7.71 -4.68
C VAL A 105 -19.96 9.02 -4.24
N LYS A 106 -20.76 9.62 -5.12
CA LYS A 106 -21.58 10.82 -4.89
C LYS A 106 -23.00 10.43 -4.48
N PRO A 107 -23.32 10.32 -3.17
CA PRO A 107 -24.57 9.71 -2.73
C PRO A 107 -25.80 10.49 -3.17
N GLU A 108 -25.69 11.80 -3.33
CA GLU A 108 -26.75 12.70 -3.78
C GLU A 108 -27.25 12.42 -5.20
N LYS A 109 -26.43 11.81 -6.05
CA LYS A 109 -26.78 11.50 -7.44
C LYS A 109 -27.38 10.10 -7.63
N ILE A 110 -27.00 9.15 -6.76
CA ILE A 110 -27.43 7.75 -6.86
C ILE A 110 -28.41 7.33 -5.75
N GLY A 111 -28.62 8.16 -4.74
CA GLY A 111 -29.48 7.85 -3.60
C GLY A 111 -28.95 6.71 -2.72
N MET A 112 -27.65 6.42 -2.77
CA MET A 112 -26.99 5.36 -2.00
C MET A 112 -25.66 5.86 -1.45
N SER A 113 -25.38 5.53 -0.19
CA SER A 113 -24.06 5.73 0.40
C SER A 113 -23.01 4.82 -0.25
N GLY A 114 -21.73 5.20 -0.16
CA GLY A 114 -20.61 4.36 -0.62
C GLY A 114 -20.61 2.95 0.01
N LYS A 115 -21.06 2.82 1.26
CA LYS A 115 -21.20 1.53 1.96
C LYS A 115 -22.30 0.65 1.33
N GLU A 116 -23.39 1.24 0.88
CA GLU A 116 -24.47 0.52 0.20
C GLU A 116 -24.06 0.07 -1.20
N VAL A 117 -23.36 0.93 -1.95
CA VAL A 117 -22.77 0.58 -3.25
C VAL A 117 -21.79 -0.59 -3.09
N TRP A 118 -20.87 -0.49 -2.12
CA TRP A 118 -19.94 -1.57 -1.77
C TRP A 118 -20.66 -2.89 -1.49
N ARG A 119 -21.72 -2.87 -0.67
CA ARG A 119 -22.52 -4.06 -0.35
C ARG A 119 -23.18 -4.66 -1.59
N LYS A 120 -23.83 -3.84 -2.42
CA LYS A 120 -24.49 -4.31 -3.65
C LYS A 120 -23.51 -4.90 -4.67
N LEU A 121 -22.31 -4.33 -4.80
CA LEU A 121 -21.26 -4.88 -5.66
C LEU A 121 -20.82 -6.26 -5.15
N ARG A 122 -20.55 -6.37 -3.85
CA ARG A 122 -20.17 -7.63 -3.22
C ARG A 122 -21.24 -8.71 -3.40
N ASP A 123 -22.51 -8.36 -3.21
CA ASP A 123 -23.64 -9.30 -3.36
C ASP A 123 -23.81 -9.77 -4.83
N ARG A 124 -23.21 -9.06 -5.79
CA ARG A 124 -23.09 -9.45 -7.22
C ARG A 124 -21.77 -10.12 -7.57
N GLY A 125 -20.93 -10.45 -6.59
CA GLY A 125 -19.63 -11.08 -6.80
C GLY A 125 -18.50 -10.12 -7.20
N VAL A 126 -18.73 -8.81 -7.17
CA VAL A 126 -17.71 -7.80 -7.44
C VAL A 126 -17.08 -7.36 -6.13
N GLU A 127 -15.88 -7.87 -5.87
CA GLU A 127 -15.15 -7.53 -4.66
C GLU A 127 -14.55 -6.12 -4.75
N THR A 128 -14.94 -5.26 -3.81
CA THR A 128 -14.35 -3.93 -3.61
C THR A 128 -13.94 -3.73 -2.15
N ARG A 129 -13.25 -2.62 -1.86
CA ARG A 129 -12.75 -2.28 -0.53
C ARG A 129 -13.17 -0.87 -0.15
N HIS A 130 -13.88 -0.75 0.97
CA HIS A 130 -14.08 0.50 1.69
C HIS A 130 -13.02 0.57 2.80
N ARG A 131 -12.03 1.46 2.68
CA ARG A 131 -10.80 1.43 3.49
C ARG A 131 -10.76 2.64 4.44
N TYR A 132 -10.18 2.45 5.63
CA TYR A 132 -9.99 3.48 6.66
C TYR A 132 -11.29 4.19 7.08
N ASN A 133 -12.29 3.40 7.50
CA ASN A 133 -13.61 3.91 7.91
C ASN A 133 -13.55 4.86 9.12
N ILE A 134 -12.52 4.69 9.95
CA ILE A 134 -12.27 5.49 11.14
C ILE A 134 -10.88 6.11 10.95
N PRO A 135 -10.75 7.45 10.95
CA PRO A 135 -9.47 8.12 10.80
C PRO A 135 -8.56 7.76 11.98
N LEU A 136 -7.25 7.91 11.78
CA LEU A 136 -6.25 7.44 12.75
C LEU A 136 -6.47 8.04 14.15
N TYR A 137 -6.85 9.31 14.25
CA TYR A 137 -7.03 10.02 15.51
C TYR A 137 -8.28 9.60 16.31
N ASP A 138 -9.24 8.92 15.68
CA ASP A 138 -10.47 8.41 16.31
C ASP A 138 -10.38 6.91 16.63
N GLN A 139 -9.20 6.29 16.45
CA GLN A 139 -9.03 4.88 16.80
C GLN A 139 -8.93 4.72 18.33
N PRO A 140 -9.52 3.66 18.92
CA PRO A 140 -9.54 3.48 20.38
C PRO A 140 -8.16 3.47 21.07
N VAL A 141 -7.10 3.09 20.35
CA VAL A 141 -5.72 3.11 20.90
C VAL A 141 -5.20 4.53 21.20
N PHE A 142 -5.86 5.56 20.65
CA PHE A 142 -5.54 6.96 20.91
C PHE A 142 -6.53 7.64 21.87
N GLU A 143 -7.57 6.93 22.33
CA GLU A 143 -8.42 7.38 23.44
C GLU A 143 -7.58 7.28 24.72
N ARG A 144 -7.37 8.41 25.39
CA ARG A 144 -6.58 8.51 26.63
C ARG A 144 -7.40 8.13 27.85
#